data_AF-A0A968T0Y5-F1
#
_entry.id   AF-A0A968T0Y5-F1
#
_cell.length_a   1.000
_cell.length_b   1.000
_cell.length_c   1.000
_cell.angle_alpha   90.00
_cell.angle_beta   90.00
_cell.angle_gamma   90.00
#
_symmetry.space_group_name_H-M   'P 1'
#
loop_
_entity.id
_entity.type
_entity.pdbx_description
1 polymer ?
#
loop_
_entity_poly.entity_id
_entity_poly.type
_entity_poly.pdbx_seq_one_letter_code
_entity_poly.pdbx_strand_id
1 'polypeptide(L)'
;MNARVLDQKEKIKQRLSLLLKQESFEEAAALDDRMVRLGLLSDENLIYALAYAHFRVGSFGRAETLLGQISDPELFRKAVALRESIEACRADDWRCE
;
A
#
# COMPACT_ATOMS: atom_id res chain seq x y z
N MET A 1 3.87 19.78 -21.92
CA MET A 1 2.80 19.58 -20.90
C MET A 1 2.97 18.31 -20.04
N ASN A 2 3.92 17.40 -20.29
CA ASN A 2 4.07 16.13 -19.53
C ASN A 2 4.98 16.21 -18.29
N ALA A 3 5.88 17.18 -18.21
CA ALA A 3 6.84 17.30 -17.09
C ALA A 3 6.16 17.54 -15.73
N ARG A 4 5.03 18.27 -15.69
CA ARG A 4 4.29 18.55 -14.45
C ARG A 4 3.62 17.30 -13.86
N VAL A 5 3.14 16.40 -14.72
CA VAL A 5 2.50 15.14 -14.27
C VAL A 5 3.55 14.16 -13.77
N LEU A 6 4.69 14.06 -14.45
CA LEU A 6 5.82 13.24 -14.01
C LEU A 6 6.35 13.71 -12.64
N ASP A 7 6.52 15.03 -12.46
CA ASP A 7 6.94 15.61 -11.18
C ASP A 7 5.96 15.29 -10.03
N GLN A 8 4.65 15.33 -10.30
CA GLN A 8 3.63 14.97 -9.30
C GLN A 8 3.69 13.49 -8.89
N LYS A 9 3.93 12.60 -9.85
CA LYS A 9 4.10 11.16 -9.60
C LYS A 9 5.30 10.89 -8.69
N GLU A 10 6.45 11.46 -9.03
CA GLU A 10 7.68 11.27 -8.26
C GLU A 10 7.56 11.85 -6.84
N LYS A 11 6.95 13.03 -6.68
CA LYS A 11 6.69 13.60 -5.35
C LYS A 11 5.83 12.70 -4.48
N ILE A 12 4.83 12.03 -5.06
CA ILE A 12 3.97 11.12 -4.29
C ILE A 12 4.68 9.84 -3.91
N LYS A 13 5.48 9.26 -4.79
CA LYS A 13 6.32 8.09 -4.46
C LYS A 13 7.29 8.41 -3.32
N GLN A 14 7.93 9.58 -3.38
CA GLN A 14 8.83 10.06 -2.34
C GLN A 14 8.10 10.29 -1.01
N ARG A 15 6.92 10.91 -1.04
CA ARG A 15 6.10 11.13 0.17
C ARG A 15 5.68 9.81 0.80
N LEU A 16 5.18 8.85 0.01
CA LEU A 16 4.83 7.51 0.51
C LEU A 16 6.04 6.83 1.18
N SER A 17 7.20 6.86 0.51
CA SER A 17 8.43 6.27 1.05
C SER A 17 8.86 6.91 2.37
N LEU A 18 8.72 8.24 2.50
CA LEU A 18 9.02 8.96 3.73
C LEU A 18 8.05 8.58 4.86
N LEU A 19 6.75 8.56 4.58
CA LEU A 19 5.71 8.23 5.57
C LEU A 19 5.87 6.80 6.09
N LEU A 20 6.18 5.84 5.21
CA LEU A 20 6.43 4.46 5.62
C LEU A 20 7.68 4.34 6.51
N LYS A 21 8.75 5.07 6.20
CA LYS A 21 9.96 5.11 7.05
C LYS A 21 9.71 5.75 8.42
N GLN A 22 8.73 6.65 8.50
CA GLN A 22 8.31 7.33 9.72
C GLN A 22 7.19 6.58 10.45
N GLU A 23 6.80 5.40 9.97
CA GLU A 23 5.67 4.63 10.51
C GLU A 23 4.35 5.42 10.58
N SER A 24 4.22 6.45 9.75
CA SER A 24 3.04 7.31 9.66
C SER A 24 2.00 6.67 8.74
N PHE A 25 1.47 5.52 9.14
CA PHE A 25 0.65 4.66 8.28
C PHE A 25 -0.71 5.25 7.92
N GLU A 26 -1.33 6.02 8.80
CA GLU A 26 -2.59 6.74 8.50
C GLU A 26 -2.42 7.73 7.36
N GLU A 27 -1.37 8.56 7.43
CA GLU A 27 -1.04 9.50 6.36
C GLU A 27 -0.65 8.77 5.06
N ALA A 28 0.06 7.64 5.18
CA ALA A 28 0.44 6.83 4.01
C ALA A 28 -0.79 6.24 3.32
N ALA A 29 -1.72 5.66 4.08
CA ALA A 29 -2.99 5.14 3.59
C ALA A 29 -3.86 6.24 2.97
N ALA A 30 -3.84 7.46 3.53
CA ALA A 30 -4.54 8.62 2.98
C ALA A 30 -4.03 9.07 1.59
N LEU A 31 -2.88 8.57 1.12
CA LEU A 31 -2.39 8.85 -0.24
C LEU A 31 -3.14 8.05 -1.32
N ASP A 32 -3.94 7.06 -0.97
CA ASP A 32 -4.60 6.13 -1.88
C ASP A 32 -5.34 6.85 -3.03
N ASP A 33 -6.32 7.70 -2.72
CA ASP A 33 -7.10 8.43 -3.73
C ASP A 33 -6.23 9.27 -4.67
N ARG A 34 -5.11 9.79 -4.17
CA ARG A 34 -4.18 10.57 -4.98
C ARG A 34 -3.33 9.66 -5.88
N MET A 35 -2.94 8.49 -5.39
CA MET A 35 -2.23 7.49 -6.17
C MET A 35 -3.11 6.89 -7.28
N VAL A 36 -4.38 6.60 -7.00
CA VAL A 36 -5.37 6.18 -7.99
C VAL A 36 -5.51 7.23 -9.10
N ARG A 37 -5.77 8.49 -8.74
CA ARG A 37 -5.95 9.58 -9.73
C ARG A 37 -4.72 9.85 -10.58
N LEU A 38 -3.52 9.65 -10.04
CA LEU A 38 -2.27 9.80 -10.79
C LEU A 38 -1.91 8.54 -11.60
N GLY A 39 -2.67 7.43 -11.46
CA GLY A 39 -2.34 6.17 -12.11
C GLY A 39 -1.00 5.61 -11.62
N LEU A 40 -0.74 5.71 -10.31
CA LEU A 40 0.45 5.13 -9.67
C LEU A 40 0.25 3.66 -9.29
N LEU A 41 -0.99 3.17 -9.31
CA LEU A 41 -1.31 1.75 -9.05
C LEU A 41 -1.06 0.84 -10.26
N SER A 42 -0.26 1.28 -11.23
CA SER A 42 0.32 0.40 -12.26
C SER A 42 1.67 -0.18 -11.86
N ASP A 43 2.26 0.32 -10.77
CA ASP A 43 3.53 -0.15 -10.22
C ASP A 43 3.24 -1.03 -9.00
N GLU A 44 3.48 -2.33 -9.13
CA GLU A 44 3.16 -3.30 -8.08
C GLU A 44 3.93 -3.06 -6.77
N ASN A 45 5.10 -2.42 -6.81
CA ASN A 45 5.81 -2.03 -5.58
C ASN A 45 5.03 -0.96 -4.81
N LEU A 46 4.43 -0.01 -5.52
CA LEU A 46 3.59 1.03 -4.92
C LEU A 46 2.26 0.46 -4.44
N ILE A 47 1.68 -0.49 -5.17
CA ILE A 47 0.49 -1.23 -4.73
C ILE A 47 0.78 -1.93 -3.41
N TYR A 48 1.88 -2.69 -3.34
CA TYR A 48 2.27 -3.40 -2.13
C TYR A 48 2.54 -2.44 -0.95
N ALA A 49 3.28 -1.36 -1.19
CA ALA A 49 3.59 -0.36 -0.17
C ALA A 49 2.32 0.31 0.40
N LEU A 50 1.35 0.63 -0.47
CA LEU A 50 0.06 1.19 -0.06
C LEU A 50 -0.80 0.14 0.67
N ALA A 51 -0.82 -1.11 0.19
CA ALA A 51 -1.52 -2.20 0.86
C ALA A 51 -1.00 -2.44 2.28
N TYR A 52 0.32 -2.39 2.45
CA TYR A 52 0.95 -2.48 3.77
C TYR A 52 0.54 -1.32 4.68
N ALA A 53 0.46 -0.08 4.18
CA ALA A 53 -0.04 1.05 4.96
C ALA A 53 -1.50 0.82 5.41
N HIS A 54 -2.38 0.35 4.51
CA HIS A 54 -3.76 0.01 4.86
C HIS A 54 -3.86 -1.11 5.89
N PHE A 55 -3.01 -2.13 5.80
CA PHE A 55 -2.93 -3.19 6.79
C PHE A 55 -2.56 -2.64 8.18
N ARG A 56 -1.54 -1.79 8.26
CA ARG A 56 -1.05 -1.22 9.54
C ARG A 56 -2.08 -0.34 10.26
N VAL A 57 -3.08 0.17 9.54
CA VAL A 57 -4.19 0.96 10.13
C VAL A 57 -5.50 0.16 10.25
N GLY A 58 -5.45 -1.16 10.09
CA GLY A 58 -6.62 -2.05 10.22
C GLY A 58 -7.60 -1.99 9.04
N SER A 59 -7.25 -1.30 7.95
CA SER A 59 -8.06 -1.20 6.72
C SER A 59 -7.90 -2.46 5.85
N PHE A 60 -8.22 -3.62 6.41
CA PHE A 60 -7.93 -4.93 5.81
C PHE A 60 -8.60 -5.14 4.45
N GLY A 61 -9.86 -4.73 4.27
CA GLY A 61 -10.55 -4.91 2.98
C GLY A 61 -9.89 -4.13 1.84
N ARG A 62 -9.34 -2.94 2.13
CA ARG A 62 -8.60 -2.16 1.14
C ARG A 62 -7.23 -2.77 0.87
N ALA A 63 -6.52 -3.22 1.92
CA ALA A 63 -5.27 -3.94 1.77
C ALA A 63 -5.43 -5.17 0.88
N GLU A 64 -6.42 -6.03 1.11
CA GLU A 64 -6.68 -7.22 0.29
C GLU A 64 -6.98 -6.88 -1.18
N THR A 65 -7.77 -5.85 -1.42
CA THR A 65 -8.10 -5.37 -2.78
C THR A 65 -6.84 -4.94 -3.54
N LEU A 66 -5.90 -4.27 -2.85
CA LEU A 66 -4.62 -3.87 -3.44
C LEU A 66 -3.73 -5.09 -3.68
N LEU A 67 -3.59 -5.98 -2.69
CA LEU A 67 -2.81 -7.21 -2.84
C LEU A 67 -3.34 -8.11 -3.96
N GLY A 68 -4.64 -8.04 -4.26
CA GLY A 68 -5.29 -8.73 -5.39
C GLY A 68 -4.75 -8.37 -6.76
N GLN A 69 -4.09 -7.22 -6.89
CA GLN A 69 -3.56 -6.71 -8.15
C GLN A 69 -2.09 -7.10 -8.38
N ILE A 70 -1.44 -7.71 -7.40
CA ILE A 70 -0.03 -8.09 -7.48
C ILE A 70 0.08 -9.44 -8.20
N SER A 71 0.90 -9.47 -9.25
CA SER A 71 1.16 -10.64 -10.10
C SER A 71 2.65 -10.97 -10.21
N ASP A 72 3.53 -10.02 -9.90
CA ASP A 72 4.97 -10.23 -9.86
C ASP A 72 5.32 -11.35 -8.86
N PRO A 73 6.08 -12.38 -9.25
CA PRO A 73 6.34 -13.54 -8.40
C PRO A 73 7.01 -13.23 -7.07
N GLU A 74 7.87 -12.21 -7.00
CA GLU A 74 8.58 -11.85 -5.77
C GLU A 74 7.66 -11.08 -4.81
N LEU A 75 6.92 -10.10 -5.33
CA LEU A 75 5.93 -9.36 -4.55
C LEU A 75 4.74 -10.22 -4.16
N PHE A 76 4.35 -11.18 -5.00
CA PHE A 76 3.24 -12.08 -4.72
C PHE A 76 3.49 -12.91 -3.46
N ARG A 77 4.71 -13.40 -3.24
CA ARG A 77 5.06 -14.11 -1.99
C ARG A 77 4.88 -13.21 -0.76
N LYS A 78 5.29 -11.94 -0.85
CA LYS A 78 5.09 -10.95 0.22
C LYS A 78 3.60 -10.65 0.42
N ALA A 79 2.84 -10.54 -0.67
CA ALA A 79 1.40 -10.31 -0.64
C ALA A 79 0.64 -11.46 0.06
N VAL A 80 1.03 -12.71 -0.22
CA VAL A 80 0.47 -13.88 0.47
C VAL A 80 0.76 -13.83 1.97
N ALA A 81 2.01 -13.58 2.37
CA ALA A 81 2.37 -13.46 3.79
C ALA A 81 1.59 -12.35 4.51
N LEU A 82 1.36 -11.21 3.84
CA LEU A 82 0.56 -10.13 4.39
C LEU A 82 -0.92 -10.49 4.52
N ARG A 83 -1.49 -11.25 3.57
CA ARG A 83 -2.86 -11.78 3.67
C ARG A 83 -3.02 -12.75 4.83
N GLU A 84 -2.05 -13.64 5.04
CA GLU A 84 -2.06 -14.54 6.19
C GLU A 84 -2.06 -13.77 7.51
N SER A 85 -1.32 -12.66 7.56
CA SER A 85 -1.30 -11.75 8.72
C SER A 85 -2.66 -11.06 8.93
N ILE A 86 -3.33 -10.63 7.85
CA ILE A 86 -4.71 -10.09 7.90
C ILE A 86 -5.68 -11.11 8.47
N GLU A 87 -5.63 -12.35 8.00
CA GLU A 87 -6.54 -13.41 8.44
C GLU A 87 -6.28 -13.79 9.90
N ALA A 88 -5.02 -13.85 10.33
CA ALA A 88 -4.67 -14.04 11.74
C ALA A 88 -5.21 -12.90 12.62
N CYS A 89 -5.11 -11.66 12.15
CA CYS A 89 -5.66 -10.47 12.79
C CYS A 89 -7.19 -10.51 12.92
N ARG A 90 -7.89 -11.01 11.91
CA ARG A 90 -9.36 -11.15 11.93
C ARG A 90 -9.84 -12.29 12.84
N ALA A 91 -9.07 -13.37 12.92
CA ALA A 91 -9.40 -14.52 13.75
C ALA A 91 -9.16 -14.23 15.25
N ASP A 92 -8.17 -13.41 15.57
CA ASP A 92 -7.76 -13.07 16.93
C ASP A 92 -7.42 -11.58 17.05
N ASP A 93 -8.36 -10.82 17.60
CA ASP A 93 -8.34 -9.35 17.74
C ASP A 93 -7.10 -8.80 18.48
N TRP A 94 -6.35 -9.66 19.18
CA TRP A 94 -5.19 -9.30 20.00
C TRP A 94 -3.83 -9.50 19.31
N ARG A 95 -3.76 -10.08 18.10
CA ARG A 95 -2.48 -10.38 17.42
C ARG A 95 -2.00 -9.31 16.45
N CYS A 96 -2.75 -8.21 16.31
CA CYS A 96 -2.38 -7.09 15.44
C CYS A 96 -1.49 -6.08 16.18
N GLU A 97 -0.23 -6.45 16.45
CA GLU A 97 0.80 -5.53 16.96
C GLU A 97 1.80 -5.12 15.89
#